data_AF-A0AAU2LNB7-F1
#
_entry.id   AF-A0AAU2LNB7-F1
#
_cell.length_a   1.000
_cell.length_b   1.000
_cell.length_c   1.000
_cell.angle_alpha   90.00
_cell.angle_beta   90.00
_cell.angle_gamma   90.00
#
_symmetry.space_group_name_H-M   'P 1'
#
loop_
_entity.id
_entity.type
_entity.pdbx_description
1 polymer ?
#
loop_
_entity_poly.entity_id
_entity_poly.type
_entity_poly.pdbx_seq_one_letter_code
_entity_poly.pdbx_strand_id
1 'polypeptide(L)'
;MPDWIRPVLAGAFLVVSYRMVRTSGAGLRVAVLLMAALNAGVLCLLASTAPPWAVVAVALVSLVAAVHSLLAAMRSLAARIRRVDAEEFQGLIRQAAGAAGPQVLGVCVMFSGATALTAFADDDHPEGRQFHLPPGAHCPFCLVEEQIRDFLGASDPLLAAYRTHLEAGSSRHLLVKRRSEREPWTGRLRDRVYYRVPAPSRRPRCAVHDPLLGRP
;
A
#
# COMPACT_ATOMS: atom_id res chain seq x y z
N MET A 1 -40.32 26.93 -10.75
CA MET A 1 -39.76 25.91 -9.83
C MET A 1 -38.71 26.61 -8.99
N PRO A 2 -38.78 26.60 -7.65
CA PRO A 2 -37.81 27.31 -6.82
C PRO A 2 -36.35 26.98 -7.16
N ASP A 3 -35.50 28.01 -7.22
CA ASP A 3 -34.12 27.94 -7.72
C ASP A 3 -33.20 27.02 -6.91
N TRP A 4 -33.60 26.66 -5.69
CA TRP A 4 -32.89 25.75 -4.82
C TRP A 4 -33.17 24.26 -5.08
N ILE A 5 -34.22 23.92 -5.85
CA ILE A 5 -34.62 22.50 -6.02
C ILE A 5 -33.62 21.74 -6.90
N ARG A 6 -33.20 22.32 -8.04
CA ARG A 6 -32.24 21.66 -8.96
C ARG A 6 -30.88 21.38 -8.30
N PRO A 7 -30.27 22.33 -7.56
CA PRO A 7 -29.02 22.08 -6.82
C PRO A 7 -29.16 21.00 -5.75
N VAL A 8 -30.27 21.00 -5.00
CA VAL A 8 -30.52 20.00 -3.94
C VAL A 8 -30.68 18.60 -4.55
N LEU A 9 -31.44 18.45 -5.63
CA LEU A 9 -31.61 17.18 -6.34
C LEU A 9 -30.29 16.68 -6.95
N ALA A 10 -29.50 17.59 -7.52
CA ALA A 10 -28.17 17.27 -8.04
C ALA A 10 -27.21 16.75 -6.94
N GLY A 11 -27.19 17.41 -5.78
CA GLY A 11 -26.41 16.97 -4.63
C GLY A 11 -26.89 15.60 -4.11
N ALA A 12 -28.21 15.41 -3.95
CA ALA A 12 -28.79 14.15 -3.51
C ALA A 12 -28.47 13.00 -4.48
N PHE A 13 -28.59 13.25 -5.79
CA PHE A 13 -28.23 12.28 -6.82
C PHE A 13 -26.76 11.86 -6.71
N LEU A 14 -25.84 12.81 -6.57
CA LEU A 14 -24.41 12.50 -6.41
C LEU A 14 -24.11 11.68 -5.15
N VAL A 15 -24.78 11.98 -4.03
CA VAL A 15 -24.62 11.20 -2.79
C VAL A 15 -25.12 9.76 -2.96
N VAL A 16 -26.27 9.58 -3.62
CA VAL A 16 -26.83 8.24 -3.89
C VAL A 16 -25.93 7.47 -4.86
N SER A 17 -25.48 8.09 -5.94
CA SER A 17 -24.53 7.48 -6.87
C SER A 17 -23.23 7.10 -6.18
N TYR A 18 -22.71 7.96 -5.30
CA TYR A 18 -21.51 7.67 -4.50
C TYR A 18 -21.69 6.40 -3.66
N ARG A 19 -22.85 6.29 -2.99
CA ARG A 19 -23.18 5.13 -2.15
C ARG A 19 -23.32 3.86 -2.97
N MET A 20 -23.99 3.91 -4.13
CA MET A 20 -24.14 2.76 -5.03
C MET A 20 -22.81 2.26 -5.57
N VAL A 21 -21.95 3.17 -6.03
CA VAL A 21 -20.61 2.81 -6.53
C VAL A 21 -19.81 2.11 -5.43
N ARG A 22 -19.88 2.63 -4.19
CA ARG A 22 -19.19 2.01 -3.04
C ARG A 22 -19.67 0.59 -2.73
N THR A 23 -20.94 0.27 -2.96
CA THR A 23 -21.50 -1.07 -2.69
C THR A 23 -21.40 -2.02 -3.89
N SER A 24 -21.11 -1.52 -5.09
CA SER A 24 -21.16 -2.30 -6.34
C SER A 24 -20.03 -3.31 -6.54
N GLY A 25 -18.95 -3.25 -5.74
CA GLY A 25 -17.75 -4.09 -5.92
C GLY A 25 -16.93 -3.75 -7.17
N ALA A 26 -17.27 -2.67 -7.90
CA ALA A 26 -16.49 -2.21 -9.04
C ALA A 26 -15.05 -1.88 -8.63
N GLY A 27 -14.07 -2.32 -9.43
CA GLY A 27 -12.66 -2.03 -9.19
C GLY A 27 -12.41 -0.51 -9.06
N LEU A 28 -11.48 -0.11 -8.17
CA LEU A 28 -11.24 1.29 -7.77
C LEU A 28 -11.13 2.26 -8.95
N ARG A 29 -10.47 1.86 -10.04
CA ARG A 29 -10.31 2.69 -11.25
C ARG A 29 -11.64 2.99 -11.94
N VAL A 30 -12.50 1.97 -12.09
CA VAL A 30 -13.82 2.10 -12.72
C VAL A 30 -14.74 2.95 -11.84
N ALA A 31 -14.70 2.72 -10.52
CA ALA A 31 -15.44 3.53 -9.55
C ALA A 31 -15.05 5.01 -9.60
N VAL A 32 -13.74 5.32 -9.65
CA VAL A 32 -13.23 6.69 -9.74
C VAL A 32 -13.64 7.35 -11.06
N LEU A 33 -13.49 6.66 -12.19
CA LEU A 33 -13.86 7.19 -13.51
C LEU A 33 -15.35 7.50 -13.62
N LEU A 34 -16.21 6.58 -13.15
CA LEU A 34 -17.65 6.78 -13.16
C LEU A 34 -18.08 7.96 -12.29
N MET A 35 -17.50 8.08 -11.08
CA MET A 35 -17.77 9.22 -10.20
C MET A 35 -17.27 10.55 -10.76
N ALA A 36 -16.13 10.55 -11.46
CA ALA A 36 -15.62 11.75 -12.12
C ALA A 36 -16.54 12.19 -13.27
N ALA A 37 -16.99 11.25 -14.10
CA ALA A 37 -17.92 11.53 -15.21
C ALA A 37 -19.28 12.04 -14.71
N LEU A 38 -19.83 11.43 -13.64
CA LEU A 38 -21.09 11.87 -13.04
C LEU A 38 -20.98 13.28 -12.44
N ASN A 39 -19.90 13.56 -11.70
CA ASN A 39 -19.66 14.91 -11.16
C ASN A 39 -19.52 15.95 -12.28
N ALA A 40 -18.75 15.65 -13.33
CA ALA A 40 -18.57 16.55 -14.46
C ALA A 40 -19.90 16.82 -15.19
N GLY A 41 -20.72 15.78 -15.40
CA GLY A 41 -22.04 15.90 -16.02
C GLY A 41 -22.99 16.78 -15.20
N VAL A 42 -23.03 16.58 -13.88
CA VAL A 42 -23.86 17.39 -12.96
C VAL A 42 -23.41 18.85 -12.94
N LEU A 43 -22.09 19.10 -12.87
CA LEU A 43 -21.56 20.47 -12.89
C LEU A 43 -21.82 21.16 -14.23
N CYS A 44 -21.69 20.46 -15.36
CA CYS A 44 -22.00 20.98 -16.69
C CYS A 44 -23.50 21.32 -16.85
N LEU A 45 -24.38 20.46 -16.32
CA LEU A 45 -25.82 20.70 -16.31
C LEU A 45 -26.17 21.92 -15.44
N LEU A 46 -25.58 22.04 -14.25
CA LEU A 46 -25.82 23.18 -13.36
C LEU A 46 -25.27 24.48 -13.91
N ALA A 47 -24.10 24.45 -14.56
CA ALA A 47 -23.52 25.63 -15.19
C ALA A 47 -24.41 26.22 -16.30
N SER A 48 -25.21 25.38 -16.98
CA SER A 48 -26.11 25.82 -18.05
C SER A 48 -27.55 26.11 -17.60
N THR A 49 -27.95 25.67 -16.40
CA THR A 49 -29.38 25.69 -16.00
C THR A 49 -29.66 26.25 -14.60
N ALA A 50 -28.63 26.57 -13.82
CA ALA A 50 -28.77 26.95 -12.41
C ALA A 50 -28.06 28.29 -12.10
N PRO A 51 -28.41 28.92 -10.97
CA PRO A 51 -27.74 30.13 -10.50
C PRO A 51 -26.23 29.88 -10.26
N PRO A 52 -25.38 30.92 -10.36
CA PRO A 52 -23.92 30.77 -10.25
C PRO A 52 -23.44 30.12 -8.95
N TRP A 53 -24.14 30.37 -7.84
CA TRP A 53 -23.82 29.79 -6.52
C TRP A 53 -24.04 28.27 -6.46
N ALA A 54 -24.92 27.72 -7.31
CA ALA A 54 -25.27 26.30 -7.30
C ALA A 54 -24.09 25.41 -7.72
N VAL A 55 -23.29 25.86 -8.69
CA VAL A 55 -22.09 25.15 -9.14
C VAL A 55 -21.08 25.06 -7.99
N VAL A 56 -20.87 26.16 -7.27
CA VAL A 56 -19.96 26.23 -6.12
C VAL A 56 -20.46 25.32 -4.99
N ALA A 57 -21.75 25.38 -4.66
CA ALA A 57 -22.33 24.55 -3.60
C ALA A 57 -22.17 23.05 -3.89
N VAL A 58 -22.48 22.61 -5.12
CA VAL A 58 -22.36 21.20 -5.50
C VAL A 58 -20.90 20.76 -5.59
N ALA A 59 -20.00 21.61 -6.12
CA ALA A 59 -18.57 21.32 -6.12
C ALA A 59 -18.00 21.12 -4.71
N LEU A 60 -18.42 21.94 -3.74
CA LEU A 60 -18.03 21.79 -2.33
C LEU A 60 -18.54 20.48 -1.73
N VAL A 61 -19.80 20.12 -1.98
CA VAL A 61 -20.37 18.83 -1.51
C VAL A 61 -19.62 17.64 -2.11
N SER A 62 -19.32 17.68 -3.42
CA SER A 62 -18.54 16.63 -4.08
C SER A 62 -17.12 16.51 -3.53
N LEU A 63 -16.47 17.64 -3.23
CA LEU A 63 -15.15 17.65 -2.60
C LEU A 63 -15.19 17.02 -1.21
N VAL A 64 -16.14 17.42 -0.37
CA VAL A 64 -16.31 16.86 0.99
C VAL A 64 -16.57 15.35 0.93
N ALA A 65 -17.44 14.90 0.03
CA ALA A 65 -17.72 13.47 -0.17
C ALA A 65 -16.48 12.69 -0.64
N ALA A 66 -15.70 13.26 -1.55
CA ALA A 66 -14.45 12.66 -2.02
C ALA A 66 -13.41 12.54 -0.90
N VAL A 67 -13.22 13.61 -0.11
CA VAL A 67 -12.30 13.62 1.04
C VAL A 67 -12.72 12.60 2.09
N HIS A 68 -13.99 12.56 2.48
CA HIS A 68 -14.48 11.57 3.45
C HIS A 68 -14.24 10.14 3.01
N SER A 69 -14.37 9.90 1.72
CA SER A 69 -14.23 8.55 1.18
C SER A 69 -12.80 8.14 0.98
N LEU A 70 -11.92 9.08 0.63
CA LEU A 70 -10.48 8.88 0.70
C LEU A 70 -10.06 8.55 2.14
N LEU A 71 -10.55 9.29 3.13
CA LEU A 71 -10.28 9.00 4.55
C LEU A 71 -10.80 7.62 4.95
N ALA A 72 -12.00 7.23 4.54
CA ALA A 72 -12.56 5.91 4.82
C ALA A 72 -11.76 4.79 4.14
N ALA A 73 -11.35 4.99 2.89
CA ALA A 73 -10.49 4.05 2.16
C ALA A 73 -9.12 3.91 2.83
N MET A 74 -8.50 5.03 3.25
CA MET A 74 -7.25 5.01 4.01
C MET A 74 -7.41 4.31 5.37
N ARG A 75 -8.52 4.53 6.09
CA ARG A 75 -8.80 3.83 7.34
C ARG A 75 -8.98 2.33 7.13
N SER A 76 -9.69 1.93 6.08
CA SER A 76 -9.84 0.52 5.72
C SER A 76 -8.49 -0.11 5.37
N LEU A 77 -7.66 0.59 4.59
CA LEU A 77 -6.32 0.15 4.24
C LEU A 77 -5.40 0.06 5.47
N ALA A 78 -5.47 1.05 6.36
CA ALA A 78 -4.74 1.05 7.62
C ALA A 78 -5.21 -0.06 8.57
N ALA A 79 -6.51 -0.36 8.61
CA ALA A 79 -7.06 -1.44 9.43
C ALA A 79 -6.63 -2.83 8.93
N ARG A 80 -6.29 -2.97 7.64
CA ARG A 80 -5.70 -4.20 7.08
C ARG A 80 -4.22 -4.37 7.44
N ILE A 81 -3.56 -3.31 7.91
CA ILE A 81 -2.15 -3.34 8.32
C ILE A 81 -2.10 -3.64 9.81
N ARG A 82 -1.63 -4.84 10.16
CA ARG A 82 -1.36 -5.20 11.55
C ARG A 82 0.03 -4.69 11.94
N ARG A 83 0.13 -3.87 12.97
CA ARG A 83 1.43 -3.52 13.57
C ARG A 83 1.88 -4.65 14.47
N VAL A 84 3.15 -5.02 14.36
CA VAL A 84 3.77 -6.13 15.10
C VAL A 84 5.11 -5.69 15.66
N ASP A 85 5.56 -6.33 16.74
CA ASP A 85 6.92 -6.16 17.23
C ASP A 85 7.92 -7.07 16.49
N ALA A 86 9.20 -7.00 16.86
CA ALA A 86 10.25 -7.74 16.17
C ALA A 86 10.16 -9.25 16.36
N GLU A 87 9.74 -9.71 17.55
CA GLU A 87 9.61 -11.12 17.86
C GLU A 87 8.42 -11.74 17.11
N GLU A 88 7.29 -11.04 17.13
CA GLU A 88 6.09 -11.41 16.37
C GLU A 88 6.37 -11.39 14.86
N PHE A 89 7.10 -10.39 14.36
CA PHE A 89 7.48 -10.33 12.95
C PHE A 89 8.30 -11.56 12.51
N GLN A 90 9.30 -11.95 13.30
CA GLN A 90 10.11 -13.15 13.05
C GLN A 90 9.28 -14.43 13.21
N GLY A 91 8.33 -14.45 14.16
CA GLY A 91 7.36 -15.53 14.33
C GLY A 91 6.49 -15.72 13.09
N LEU A 92 5.96 -14.62 12.53
CA LEU A 92 5.14 -14.63 11.32
C LEU A 92 5.92 -15.11 10.09
N ILE A 93 7.19 -14.71 9.95
CA ILE A 93 8.07 -15.20 8.89
C ILE A 93 8.25 -16.71 9.01
N ARG A 94 8.60 -17.22 10.19
CA ARG A 94 8.75 -18.66 10.44
C ARG A 94 7.45 -19.43 10.19
N GLN A 95 6.32 -18.87 10.60
CA GLN A 95 5.01 -19.46 10.37
C GLN A 95 4.69 -19.53 8.88
N ALA A 96 4.91 -18.45 8.12
CA ALA A 96 4.72 -18.44 6.67
C ALA A 96 5.69 -19.40 5.97
N ALA A 97 6.93 -19.48 6.45
CA ALA A 97 7.93 -20.41 5.94
C ALA A 97 7.59 -21.88 6.23
N GLY A 98 6.86 -22.16 7.30
CA GLY A 98 6.41 -23.51 7.69
C GLY A 98 5.03 -23.90 7.15
N ALA A 99 4.29 -22.96 6.55
CA ALA A 99 2.91 -23.20 6.13
C ALA A 99 2.83 -24.16 4.93
N ALA A 100 1.79 -25.00 4.92
CA ALA A 100 1.62 -26.04 3.92
C ALA A 100 1.34 -25.47 2.52
N GLY A 101 1.72 -26.23 1.49
CA GLY A 101 1.42 -25.88 0.09
C GLY A 101 2.24 -24.71 -0.50
N PRO A 102 1.74 -24.08 -1.56
CA PRO A 102 2.40 -22.95 -2.21
C PRO A 102 2.47 -21.75 -1.27
N GLN A 103 3.67 -21.17 -1.12
CA GLN A 103 3.88 -20.00 -0.28
C GLN A 103 4.52 -18.87 -1.07
N VAL A 104 4.06 -17.65 -0.80
CA VAL A 104 4.61 -16.41 -1.32
C VAL A 104 4.76 -15.44 -0.16
N LEU A 105 5.96 -14.91 0.01
CA LEU A 105 6.28 -13.97 1.07
C LEU A 105 7.00 -12.76 0.48
N GLY A 106 6.56 -11.58 0.90
CA GLY A 106 7.09 -10.30 0.48
C GLY A 106 7.67 -9.53 1.67
N VAL A 107 8.90 -9.08 1.60
CA VAL A 107 9.51 -8.19 2.60
C VAL A 107 10.05 -6.93 1.94
N CYS A 108 9.72 -5.77 2.49
CA CYS A 108 10.29 -4.51 2.02
C CYS A 108 10.47 -3.50 3.15
N VAL A 109 11.40 -2.55 2.95
CA VAL A 109 11.54 -1.39 3.82
C VAL A 109 10.76 -0.23 3.21
N MET A 110 9.87 0.33 3.99
CA MET A 110 9.04 1.46 3.63
C MET A 110 9.81 2.77 3.81
N PHE A 111 9.41 3.82 3.09
CA PHE A 111 9.98 5.18 3.25
C PHE A 111 9.80 5.76 4.67
N SER A 112 8.90 5.18 5.47
CA SER A 112 8.71 5.51 6.90
C SER A 112 9.78 4.90 7.81
N GLY A 113 10.61 3.99 7.30
CA GLY A 113 11.56 3.19 8.08
C GLY A 113 10.98 1.88 8.61
N ALA A 114 9.67 1.66 8.45
CA ALA A 114 9.02 0.41 8.84
C ALA A 114 9.40 -0.72 7.87
N THR A 115 9.47 -1.95 8.38
CA THR A 115 9.61 -3.16 7.56
C THR A 115 8.21 -3.77 7.40
N ALA A 116 7.79 -3.97 6.16
CA ALA A 116 6.52 -4.59 5.85
C ALA A 116 6.73 -6.04 5.41
N LEU A 117 5.96 -6.95 5.99
CA LEU A 117 5.80 -8.34 5.60
C LEU A 117 4.44 -8.50 4.93
N THR A 118 4.42 -9.13 3.76
CA THR A 118 3.18 -9.57 3.08
C THR A 118 3.21 -11.09 2.98
N ALA A 119 2.27 -11.77 3.62
CA ALA A 119 2.22 -13.24 3.68
C ALA A 119 0.78 -13.74 3.91
N PHE A 120 0.57 -15.05 3.91
CA PHE A 120 -0.74 -15.69 4.16
C PHE A 120 -1.82 -15.22 3.17
N ALA A 121 -1.57 -15.45 1.88
CA ALA A 121 -2.59 -15.23 0.86
C ALA A 121 -3.75 -16.21 1.05
N ASP A 122 -4.97 -15.69 0.97
CA ASP A 122 -6.23 -16.43 1.08
C ASP A 122 -7.26 -15.84 0.11
N ASP A 123 -8.47 -16.42 0.04
CA ASP A 123 -9.51 -15.97 -0.89
C ASP A 123 -9.94 -14.51 -0.65
N ASP A 124 -9.87 -14.04 0.60
CA ASP A 124 -10.19 -12.66 0.98
C ASP A 124 -9.00 -11.71 0.74
N HIS A 125 -7.77 -12.24 0.74
CA HIS A 125 -6.51 -11.51 0.62
C HIS A 125 -5.59 -12.20 -0.41
N PRO A 126 -5.91 -12.14 -1.71
CA PRO A 126 -5.14 -12.83 -2.74
C PRO A 126 -3.69 -12.32 -2.88
N GLU A 127 -3.42 -11.09 -2.45
CA GLU A 127 -2.05 -10.54 -2.39
C GLU A 127 -1.32 -10.86 -1.06
N GLY A 128 -2.00 -11.45 -0.08
CA GLY A 128 -1.52 -11.63 1.29
C GLY A 128 -1.94 -10.53 2.26
N ARG A 129 -1.83 -10.83 3.55
CA ARG A 129 -2.03 -9.90 4.66
C ARG A 129 -0.76 -9.12 4.94
N GLN A 130 -0.89 -7.85 5.32
CA GLN A 130 0.25 -6.97 5.60
C GLN A 130 0.49 -6.80 7.10
N PHE A 131 1.75 -7.01 7.50
CA PHE A 131 2.24 -6.86 8.86
C PHE A 131 3.40 -5.86 8.87
N HIS A 132 3.35 -4.86 9.74
CA HIS A 132 4.33 -3.78 9.78
C HIS A 132 5.08 -3.80 11.10
N LEU A 133 6.39 -4.02 11.00
CA LEU A 133 7.34 -3.75 12.07
C LEU A 133 7.71 -2.25 12.01
N PRO A 134 7.30 -1.42 12.99
CA PRO A 134 7.69 -0.02 13.02
C PRO A 134 9.21 0.15 13.14
N PRO A 135 9.75 1.34 12.79
CA PRO A 135 11.15 1.64 13.03
C PRO A 135 11.52 1.42 14.50
N GLY A 136 12.63 0.74 14.75
CA GLY A 136 13.08 0.39 16.09
C GLY A 136 14.61 0.28 16.17
N ALA A 137 15.10 -0.54 17.08
CA ALA A 137 16.53 -0.75 17.28
C ALA A 137 17.19 -1.55 16.15
N HIS A 138 16.43 -2.38 15.43
CA HIS A 138 16.95 -3.23 14.36
C HIS A 138 17.05 -2.47 13.03
N CYS A 139 18.19 -2.61 12.34
CA CYS A 139 18.33 -2.09 10.99
C CYS A 139 17.35 -2.82 10.05
N PRO A 140 16.44 -2.11 9.38
CA PRO A 140 15.44 -2.76 8.53
C PRO A 140 16.06 -3.41 7.29
N PHE A 141 17.20 -2.93 6.81
CA PHE A 141 17.93 -3.56 5.70
C PHE A 141 18.65 -4.84 6.12
N CYS A 142 19.18 -4.91 7.35
CA CYS A 142 19.71 -6.15 7.90
C CYS A 142 18.63 -7.23 7.97
N LEU A 143 17.41 -6.85 8.38
CA LEU A 143 16.29 -7.79 8.40
C LEU A 143 15.98 -8.34 7.00
N VAL A 144 15.96 -7.49 5.96
CA VAL A 144 15.76 -7.98 4.58
C VAL A 144 16.90 -8.88 4.12
N GLU A 145 18.16 -8.51 4.38
CA GLU A 145 19.31 -9.37 4.04
C GLU A 145 19.28 -10.70 4.78
N GLU A 146 18.88 -10.73 6.05
CA GLU A 146 18.67 -11.95 6.84
C GLU A 146 17.65 -12.85 6.14
N GLN A 147 16.52 -12.30 5.66
CA GLN A 147 15.55 -13.09 4.90
C GLN A 147 16.12 -13.65 3.59
N ILE A 148 16.96 -12.89 2.89
CA ILE A 148 17.63 -13.43 1.69
C ILE A 148 18.52 -14.61 2.08
N ARG A 149 19.29 -14.50 3.17
CA ARG A 149 20.16 -15.58 3.66
C ARG A 149 19.36 -16.82 4.08
N ASP A 150 18.29 -16.61 4.83
CA ASP A 150 17.49 -17.70 5.41
C ASP A 150 16.72 -18.47 4.34
N PHE A 151 16.15 -17.77 3.36
CA PHE A 151 15.37 -18.42 2.30
C PHE A 151 16.21 -18.92 1.13
N LEU A 152 17.22 -18.16 0.71
CA LEU A 152 17.94 -18.42 -0.55
C LEU A 152 19.39 -18.86 -0.33
N GLY A 153 19.93 -18.69 0.88
CA GLY A 153 21.28 -19.05 1.25
C GLY A 153 22.23 -17.85 1.39
N ALA A 154 23.27 -18.03 2.20
CA ALA A 154 24.21 -16.96 2.55
C ALA A 154 25.03 -16.42 1.36
N SER A 155 25.16 -17.21 0.29
CA SER A 155 25.94 -16.88 -0.91
C SER A 155 25.07 -16.49 -2.10
N ASP A 156 23.75 -16.31 -1.90
CA ASP A 156 22.84 -16.01 -3.00
C ASP A 156 23.16 -14.62 -3.61
N PRO A 157 23.26 -14.49 -4.96
CA PRO A 157 23.59 -13.24 -5.63
C PRO A 157 22.58 -12.11 -5.37
N LEU A 158 21.36 -12.43 -4.92
CA LEU A 158 20.35 -11.45 -4.59
C LEU A 158 20.75 -10.55 -3.42
N LEU A 159 21.66 -10.99 -2.53
CA LEU A 159 22.25 -10.14 -1.48
C LEU A 159 23.05 -8.98 -2.07
N ALA A 160 23.94 -9.28 -3.02
CA ALA A 160 24.75 -8.26 -3.69
C ALA A 160 23.86 -7.32 -4.51
N ALA A 161 22.90 -7.88 -5.27
CA ALA A 161 21.95 -7.08 -6.03
C ALA A 161 21.12 -6.16 -5.14
N TYR A 162 20.71 -6.62 -3.95
CA TYR A 162 19.99 -5.81 -2.98
C TYR A 162 20.82 -4.61 -2.52
N ARG A 163 22.08 -4.82 -2.16
CA ARG A 163 23.00 -3.75 -1.74
C ARG A 163 23.24 -2.72 -2.84
N THR A 164 23.46 -3.16 -4.08
CA THR A 164 23.56 -2.24 -5.24
C THR A 164 22.31 -1.38 -5.40
N HIS A 165 21.12 -1.92 -5.13
CA HIS A 165 19.91 -1.10 -5.15
C HIS A 165 19.82 -0.12 -3.98
N LEU A 166 20.30 -0.49 -2.80
CA LEU A 166 20.38 0.42 -1.66
C LEU A 166 21.29 1.61 -1.95
N GLU A 167 22.46 1.37 -2.54
CA GLU A 167 23.38 2.43 -3.00
C GLU A 167 22.71 3.38 -4.00
N ALA A 168 21.86 2.84 -4.87
CA ALA A 168 21.05 3.63 -5.80
C ALA A 168 19.81 4.31 -5.14
N GLY A 169 19.66 4.23 -3.82
CA GLY A 169 18.56 4.86 -3.07
C GLY A 169 17.23 4.09 -3.12
N SER A 170 17.25 2.83 -3.56
CA SER A 170 16.06 1.98 -3.70
C SER A 170 16.08 0.81 -2.73
N SER A 171 15.07 0.70 -1.86
CA SER A 171 14.96 -0.43 -0.95
C SER A 171 14.57 -1.73 -1.66
N ARG A 172 13.91 -1.69 -2.83
CA ARG A 172 13.28 -2.86 -3.48
C ARG A 172 12.35 -3.68 -2.57
N HIS A 173 11.55 -4.54 -3.19
CA HIS A 173 10.70 -5.51 -2.49
C HIS A 173 11.24 -6.91 -2.74
N LEU A 174 11.74 -7.57 -1.69
CA LEU A 174 12.11 -8.97 -1.74
C LEU A 174 10.84 -9.82 -1.83
N LEU A 175 10.68 -10.55 -2.93
CA LEU A 175 9.63 -11.54 -3.08
C LEU A 175 10.27 -12.93 -3.11
N VAL A 176 9.97 -13.76 -2.12
CA VAL A 176 10.34 -15.17 -2.10
C VAL A 176 9.10 -16.04 -2.27
N LYS A 177 9.25 -17.16 -2.97
CA LYS A 177 8.17 -18.11 -3.20
C LYS A 177 8.67 -19.55 -3.27
N ARG A 178 7.82 -20.48 -2.90
CA ARG A 178 7.97 -21.92 -3.17
C ARG A 178 6.64 -22.50 -3.65
N ARG A 179 6.70 -23.54 -4.47
CA ARG A 179 5.48 -24.20 -4.99
C ARG A 179 4.91 -25.24 -4.04
N SER A 180 5.75 -25.82 -3.19
CA SER A 180 5.37 -26.79 -2.16
C SER A 180 6.45 -26.85 -1.08
N GLU A 181 6.19 -27.56 0.01
CA GLU A 181 7.15 -27.81 1.10
C GLU A 181 8.44 -28.52 0.65
N ARG A 182 8.37 -29.28 -0.46
CA ARG A 182 9.51 -30.04 -0.99
C ARG A 182 10.34 -29.27 -2.00
N GLU A 183 9.82 -28.16 -2.51
CA GLU A 183 10.56 -27.34 -3.47
C GLU A 183 11.36 -26.26 -2.77
N PRO A 184 12.56 -25.92 -3.29
CA PRO A 184 13.36 -24.85 -2.73
C PRO A 184 12.65 -23.51 -2.88
N TRP A 185 13.01 -22.57 -2.01
CA TRP A 185 12.61 -21.18 -2.18
C TRP A 185 13.31 -20.56 -3.38
N THR A 186 12.60 -19.68 -4.07
CA THR A 186 13.14 -18.84 -5.15
C THR A 186 12.84 -17.39 -4.83
N GLY A 187 13.80 -16.51 -5.07
CA GLY A 187 13.70 -15.09 -4.75
C GLY A 187 13.82 -14.19 -5.95
N ARG A 188 13.25 -12.98 -5.84
CA ARG A 188 13.55 -11.86 -6.74
C ARG A 188 13.33 -10.53 -6.04
N LEU A 189 14.03 -9.50 -6.50
CA LEU A 189 13.78 -8.12 -6.10
C LEU A 189 12.81 -7.48 -7.09
N ARG A 190 11.67 -7.02 -6.60
CA ARG A 190 10.71 -6.25 -7.39
C ARG A 190 10.97 -4.77 -7.24
N ASP A 191 10.96 -4.08 -8.37
CA ASP A 191 10.79 -2.64 -8.39
C ASP A 191 9.36 -2.30 -8.00
N ARG A 192 9.20 -1.46 -6.97
CA ARG A 192 8.05 -0.58 -6.92
C ARG A 192 8.55 0.83 -6.66
N VAL A 193 8.07 1.75 -7.49
CA VAL A 193 8.37 3.19 -7.50
C VAL A 193 8.28 3.85 -6.11
N TYR A 194 7.52 3.26 -5.20
CA TYR A 194 7.26 3.77 -3.84
C TYR A 194 8.25 3.31 -2.76
N TYR A 195 9.16 2.37 -3.04
CA TYR A 195 10.10 1.83 -2.04
C TYR A 195 11.47 2.51 -2.14
N ARG A 196 11.50 3.79 -1.78
CA ARG A 196 12.75 4.54 -1.60
C ARG A 196 13.37 4.24 -0.24
N VAL A 197 14.70 4.32 -0.18
CA VAL A 197 15.44 4.23 1.08
C VAL A 197 14.90 5.29 2.07
N PRO A 198 14.48 4.90 3.29
CA PRO A 198 14.03 5.84 4.30
C PRO A 198 15.12 6.84 4.67
N ALA A 199 14.68 8.06 4.97
CA ALA A 199 15.57 9.12 5.41
C ALA A 199 16.39 8.69 6.64
N PRO A 200 17.61 9.22 6.81
CA PRO A 200 18.50 8.71 7.84
C PRO A 200 17.99 8.93 9.29
N SER A 201 17.05 9.86 9.51
CA SER A 201 16.36 10.06 10.80
C SER A 201 15.29 9.01 11.11
N ARG A 202 14.94 8.15 10.15
CA ARG A 202 13.88 7.13 10.25
C ARG A 202 14.41 5.71 10.37
N ARG A 203 15.72 5.55 10.56
CA ARG A 203 16.39 4.26 10.68
C ARG A 203 17.43 4.33 11.80
N PRO A 204 17.65 3.24 12.56
CA PRO A 204 18.74 3.19 13.51
C PRO A 204 20.08 3.24 12.78
N ARG A 205 21.14 3.61 13.51
CA ARG A 205 22.51 3.50 13.00
C ARG A 205 22.85 2.03 12.74
N CYS A 206 23.59 1.78 11.68
CA CYS A 206 23.99 0.44 11.27
C CYS A 206 25.35 0.49 10.59
N ALA A 207 26.36 -0.16 11.18
CA ALA A 207 27.71 -0.20 10.64
C ALA A 207 27.80 -0.84 9.24
N VAL A 208 26.82 -1.66 8.85
CA VAL A 208 26.78 -2.33 7.53
C VAL A 208 26.16 -1.42 6.47
N HIS A 209 25.01 -0.80 6.77
CA HIS A 209 24.21 -0.07 5.78
C HIS A 209 24.42 1.43 5.79
N ASP A 210 24.94 2.03 6.87
CA ASP A 210 25.29 3.46 6.87
C ASP A 210 26.34 3.80 5.80
N PRO A 211 27.45 3.05 5.66
CA PRO A 211 28.45 3.31 4.62
C PRO A 211 27.89 3.19 3.20
N LEU A 212 27.06 2.18 2.94
CA LEU A 212 26.42 1.96 1.63
C LEU A 212 25.48 3.11 1.22
N LEU A 213 24.93 3.81 2.21
CA LEU A 213 23.95 4.87 2.02
C LEU A 213 24.58 6.27 2.12
N GLY A 214 25.92 6.37 2.11
CA GLY A 214 26.64 7.64 2.17
C GLY A 214 26.53 8.36 3.52
N ARG A 215 26.29 7.61 4.61
CA ARG A 215 26.42 8.13 5.98
C ARG A 215 27.79 7.71 6.53
N PRO A 216 28.64 8.66 6.98
CA PRO A 216 29.85 8.33 7.73
C PRO A 216 29.51 7.74 9.10
#